data_AF-A0A590UJU5-F1
#
_entry.id   AF-A0A590UJU5-F1
#
_cell.length_a   1.000
_cell.length_b   1.000
_cell.length_c   1.000
_cell.angle_alpha   90.00
_cell.angle_beta   90.00
_cell.angle_gamma   90.00
#
_symmetry.space_group_name_H-M   'P 1'
#
loop_
_entity.id
_entity.type
_entity.pdbx_description
1 polymer ?
#
loop_
_entity_poly.entity_id
_entity_poly.type
_entity_poly.pdbx_seq_one_letter_code
_entity_poly.pdbx_strand_id
1 'polypeptide(L)'
;MCVPGFRSSSNQDRFITNDGTVCIENVNANCHLDNVCIAANINKTLTKIRSIKEPVALLQEVYRNSVTDLSPTDIITYIEILAESSSLLGYKNNTISAKDTLSNSTLTEFVKTVNNFVQRDTFVVWDKLSVNHRRTHLTKLMHTVEQATLRISQSFQKTTEFDTNSTDIALKVFFFDSYNMKHIHPHMNMDGDYINIFPKRKAAYDSNGHR
;
A
#
# COMPACT_ATOMS: atom_id res chain seq x y z
N MET A 1 14.83 -29.15 11.72
CA MET A 1 14.02 -27.93 11.55
C MET A 1 13.07 -27.85 12.74
N CYS A 2 12.81 -26.66 13.28
CA CYS A 2 11.85 -26.52 14.38
C CYS A 2 10.42 -26.77 13.90
N VAL A 3 9.55 -27.22 14.82
CA VAL A 3 8.12 -27.30 14.54
C VAL A 3 7.54 -25.88 14.36
N PRO A 4 6.44 -25.72 13.59
CA PRO A 4 5.76 -24.44 13.46
C PRO A 4 5.45 -23.82 14.84
N GLY A 5 5.75 -22.53 15.00
CA GLY A 5 5.66 -21.82 16.29
C GLY A 5 6.96 -21.77 17.09
N PHE A 6 8.02 -22.44 16.62
CA PHE A 6 9.35 -22.40 17.22
C PHE A 6 10.39 -22.01 16.17
N ARG A 7 11.44 -21.29 16.59
CA ARG A 7 12.59 -20.95 15.73
C ARG A 7 13.89 -21.46 16.33
N SER A 8 14.88 -21.66 15.48
CA SER A 8 16.23 -21.97 15.94
C SER A 8 16.79 -20.81 16.77
N SER A 9 17.42 -21.12 17.92
CA SER A 9 18.15 -20.13 18.72
C SER A 9 19.27 -19.44 17.93
N SER A 10 19.80 -20.09 16.89
CA SER A 10 20.82 -19.55 15.99
C SER A 10 20.25 -18.91 14.71
N ASN A 11 18.92 -18.83 14.56
CA ASN A 11 18.21 -18.35 13.35
C ASN A 11 18.64 -19.07 12.05
N GLN A 12 19.10 -20.32 12.15
CA GLN A 12 19.42 -21.17 11.00
C GLN A 12 18.32 -22.20 10.75
N ASP A 13 18.02 -22.48 9.48
CA ASP A 13 17.04 -23.51 9.10
C ASP A 13 17.58 -24.94 9.27
N ARG A 14 18.90 -25.08 9.21
CA ARG A 14 19.63 -26.34 9.37
C ARG A 14 20.19 -26.43 10.78
N PHE A 15 19.96 -27.59 11.40
CA PHE A 15 20.53 -27.91 12.70
C PHE A 15 21.86 -28.63 12.48
N ILE A 16 22.91 -28.17 13.15
CA ILE A 16 24.19 -28.86 13.18
C ILE A 16 24.22 -29.73 14.44
N THR A 17 24.56 -31.00 14.31
CA THR A 17 24.65 -31.88 15.48
C THR A 17 25.71 -31.36 16.47
N ASN A 18 25.34 -31.28 17.75
CA ASN A 18 26.19 -30.86 18.87
C ASN A 18 26.66 -29.39 18.85
N ASP A 19 26.00 -28.51 18.11
CA ASP A 19 26.32 -27.07 18.12
C ASP A 19 25.62 -26.27 19.24
N GLY A 20 24.77 -26.92 20.03
CA GLY A 20 23.98 -26.29 21.09
C GLY A 20 22.77 -25.50 20.58
N THR A 21 22.45 -25.58 19.29
CA THR A 21 21.25 -24.96 18.71
C THR A 21 20.00 -25.68 19.22
N VAL A 22 19.07 -24.91 19.81
CA VAL A 22 17.80 -25.41 20.33
C VAL A 22 16.63 -24.69 19.68
N CYS A 23 15.46 -25.32 19.65
CA CYS A 23 14.23 -24.66 19.26
C CYS A 23 13.72 -23.83 20.43
N ILE A 24 13.75 -22.51 20.27
CA ILE A 24 13.12 -21.58 21.19
C ILE A 24 11.72 -21.25 20.69
N GLU A 25 10.77 -21.08 21.62
CA GLU A 25 9.44 -20.62 21.28
C GLU A 25 9.58 -19.33 20.47
N ASN A 26 8.89 -19.28 19.34
CA ASN A 26 8.80 -18.02 18.62
C ASN A 26 7.86 -17.16 19.45
N VAL A 27 8.42 -16.38 20.38
CA VAL A 27 7.68 -15.44 21.24
C VAL A 27 6.83 -14.47 20.38
N ASN A 28 7.16 -14.35 19.08
CA ASN A 28 6.38 -13.59 18.11
C ASN A 28 5.20 -14.35 17.46
N ALA A 29 5.04 -15.67 17.62
CA ALA A 29 4.01 -16.45 16.93
C ALA A 29 2.58 -15.97 17.25
N ASN A 30 2.35 -15.60 18.52
CA ASN A 30 1.08 -15.04 19.01
C ASN A 30 1.14 -13.53 19.24
N CYS A 31 2.19 -12.85 18.75
CA CYS A 31 2.37 -11.43 18.96
C CYS A 31 1.17 -10.60 18.46
N HIS A 32 0.48 -11.07 17.44
CA HIS A 32 -0.76 -10.48 16.92
C HIS A 32 -1.91 -10.41 17.94
N LEU A 33 -1.79 -11.04 19.11
CA LEU A 33 -2.76 -10.96 20.22
C LEU A 33 -2.34 -9.96 21.31
N ASP A 34 -1.11 -9.45 21.29
CA ASP A 34 -0.56 -8.54 22.29
C ASP A 34 -0.14 -7.21 21.65
N ASN A 35 -0.85 -6.15 22.00
CA ASN A 35 -0.59 -4.80 21.50
C ASN A 35 0.82 -4.30 21.84
N VAL A 36 1.39 -4.70 22.99
CA VAL A 36 2.76 -4.30 23.38
C VAL A 36 3.78 -4.96 22.45
N CYS A 37 3.59 -6.25 22.18
CA CYS A 37 4.41 -6.97 21.22
C CYS A 37 4.28 -6.41 19.79
N ILE A 38 3.06 -6.12 19.34
CA ILE A 38 2.81 -5.49 18.03
C ILE A 38 3.56 -4.16 17.93
N ALA A 39 3.41 -3.28 18.92
CA ALA A 39 4.07 -1.98 18.94
C ALA A 39 5.61 -2.12 18.94
N ALA A 40 6.15 -3.11 19.65
CA ALA A 40 7.59 -3.38 19.64
C ALA A 40 8.09 -3.83 18.24
N ASN A 41 7.35 -4.70 17.55
CA ASN A 41 7.69 -5.14 16.19
C ASN A 41 7.56 -4.01 15.16
N ILE A 42 6.53 -3.16 15.27
CA ILE A 42 6.38 -1.95 14.46
C ILE A 42 7.59 -1.04 14.65
N ASN A 43 7.92 -0.66 15.90
CA ASN A 43 9.04 0.23 16.18
C ASN A 43 10.38 -0.33 15.69
N LYS A 44 10.60 -1.63 15.87
CA LYS A 44 11.80 -2.33 15.38
C LYS A 44 11.90 -2.25 13.86
N THR A 45 10.81 -2.50 13.15
CA THR A 45 10.77 -2.49 11.68
C THR A 45 10.88 -1.07 11.14
N LEU A 46 10.19 -0.12 11.75
CA LEU A 46 10.22 1.29 11.40
C LEU A 46 11.63 1.86 11.53
N THR A 47 12.37 1.47 12.58
CA THR A 47 13.77 1.91 12.77
C THR A 47 14.67 1.48 11.61
N LYS A 48 14.43 0.31 11.01
CA LYS A 48 15.18 -0.16 9.83
C LYS A 48 14.84 0.64 8.57
N ILE A 49 13.56 0.92 8.36
CA ILE A 49 13.06 1.54 7.13
C ILE A 49 13.19 3.07 7.13
N ARG A 50 13.25 3.72 8.31
CA ARG A 50 13.39 5.19 8.47
C ARG A 50 14.58 5.81 7.73
N SER A 51 15.62 5.05 7.47
CA SER A 51 16.81 5.49 6.72
C SER A 51 16.52 5.65 5.22
N ILE A 52 15.51 4.95 4.70
CA ILE A 52 15.12 4.98 3.29
C ILE A 52 14.28 6.24 3.04
N LYS A 53 14.83 7.15 2.22
CA LYS A 53 14.19 8.43 1.90
C LYS A 53 13.52 8.45 0.53
N GLU A 54 13.95 7.55 -0.35
CA GLU A 54 13.43 7.47 -1.71
C GLU A 54 12.14 6.63 -1.71
N PRO A 55 11.00 7.17 -2.21
CA PRO A 55 9.70 6.50 -2.15
C PRO A 55 9.68 5.10 -2.74
N VAL A 56 10.26 4.91 -3.94
CA VAL A 56 10.23 3.62 -4.64
C VAL A 56 11.08 2.59 -3.89
N ALA A 57 12.24 2.95 -3.39
CA ALA A 57 13.11 2.09 -2.60
C ALA A 57 12.44 1.67 -1.28
N LEU A 58 11.68 2.57 -0.64
CA LEU A 58 10.92 2.25 0.56
C LEU A 58 9.85 1.20 0.24
N LEU A 59 9.10 1.39 -0.85
CA LEU A 59 8.06 0.46 -1.29
C LEU A 59 8.64 -0.90 -1.71
N GLN A 60 9.80 -0.91 -2.37
CA GLN A 60 10.53 -2.13 -2.73
C GLN A 60 11.00 -2.90 -1.50
N GLU A 61 11.47 -2.21 -0.46
CA GLU A 61 11.86 -2.85 0.80
C GLU A 61 10.65 -3.50 1.48
N VAL A 62 9.52 -2.79 1.55
CA VAL A 62 8.27 -3.37 2.09
C VAL A 62 7.81 -4.55 1.23
N TYR A 63 7.81 -4.40 -0.10
CA TYR A 63 7.44 -5.47 -1.03
C TYR A 63 8.27 -6.73 -0.81
N ARG A 64 9.61 -6.60 -0.78
CA ARG A 64 10.53 -7.74 -0.59
C ARG A 64 10.27 -8.47 0.72
N ASN A 65 9.98 -7.71 1.78
CA ASN A 65 9.71 -8.28 3.08
C ASN A 65 8.26 -8.79 3.26
N SER A 66 7.41 -8.65 2.23
CA SER A 66 6.01 -9.10 2.27
C SER A 66 5.61 -10.09 1.17
N VAL A 67 6.54 -10.59 0.35
CA VAL A 67 6.19 -11.48 -0.78
C VAL A 67 5.68 -12.86 -0.33
N THR A 68 6.28 -13.46 0.70
CA THR A 68 5.93 -14.82 1.15
C THR A 68 5.99 -14.95 2.66
N ASP A 69 5.37 -16.02 3.19
CA ASP A 69 5.47 -16.46 4.58
C ASP A 69 5.07 -15.42 5.64
N LEU A 70 4.16 -14.51 5.27
CA LEU A 70 3.61 -13.53 6.19
C LEU A 70 2.95 -14.20 7.39
N SER A 71 3.36 -13.80 8.59
CA SER A 71 2.61 -14.07 9.81
C SER A 71 1.50 -13.02 10.01
N PRO A 72 0.50 -13.28 10.87
CA PRO A 72 -0.50 -12.27 11.22
C PRO A 72 0.14 -11.00 11.79
N THR A 73 1.25 -11.13 12.51
CA THR A 73 2.02 -9.99 13.03
C THR A 73 2.70 -9.21 11.91
N ASP A 74 3.20 -9.88 10.87
CA ASP A 74 3.82 -9.21 9.72
C ASP A 74 2.80 -8.40 8.94
N ILE A 75 1.60 -8.94 8.71
CA ILE A 75 0.50 -8.20 8.09
C ILE A 75 0.21 -6.91 8.85
N ILE A 76 -0.01 -7.01 10.16
CA ILE A 76 -0.28 -5.84 11.02
C ILE A 76 0.87 -4.84 10.95
N THR A 77 2.11 -5.34 11.07
CA THR A 77 3.31 -4.51 11.09
C THR A 77 3.49 -3.74 9.78
N TYR A 78 3.47 -4.41 8.62
CA TYR A 78 3.72 -3.74 7.35
C TYR A 78 2.57 -2.82 6.91
N ILE A 79 1.33 -3.11 7.30
CA ILE A 79 0.22 -2.15 7.14
C ILE A 79 0.50 -0.87 7.93
N GLU A 80 0.97 -0.98 9.17
CA GLU A 80 1.36 0.19 9.96
C GLU A 80 2.51 0.96 9.31
N ILE A 81 3.54 0.25 8.86
CA ILE A 81 4.69 0.85 8.18
C ILE A 81 4.25 1.64 6.95
N LEU A 82 3.36 1.07 6.12
CA LEU A 82 2.82 1.77 4.96
C LEU A 82 2.00 3.00 5.36
N ALA A 83 1.18 2.89 6.41
CA ALA A 83 0.38 3.99 6.93
C ALA A 83 1.25 5.16 7.39
N GLU A 84 2.27 4.88 8.22
CA GLU A 84 3.20 5.90 8.71
C GLU A 84 4.08 6.48 7.59
N SER A 85 4.49 5.64 6.64
CA SER A 85 5.35 6.04 5.53
C SER A 85 4.60 6.78 4.41
N SER A 86 3.26 6.80 4.42
CA SER A 86 2.44 7.47 3.40
C SER A 86 2.84 8.93 3.14
N SER A 87 3.26 9.64 4.20
CA SER A 87 3.74 11.02 4.11
C SER A 87 5.07 11.18 3.35
N LEU A 88 5.86 10.11 3.24
CA LEU A 88 7.12 10.05 2.50
C LEU A 88 6.92 9.65 1.04
N LEU A 89 5.77 9.09 0.68
CA LEU A 89 5.46 8.67 -0.70
C LEU A 89 5.12 9.86 -1.60
N GLY A 90 4.79 11.01 -1.01
CA GLY A 90 4.64 12.28 -1.73
C GLY A 90 5.99 12.86 -2.16
N TYR A 91 5.99 13.55 -3.29
CA TYR A 91 7.21 14.12 -3.88
C TYR A 91 7.75 15.33 -3.12
N LYS A 92 9.07 15.39 -2.89
CA LYS A 92 9.68 16.46 -2.08
C LYS A 92 10.64 17.45 -2.72
N ASN A 93 11.28 17.25 -3.90
CA ASN A 93 12.08 18.30 -4.60
C ASN A 93 12.89 17.77 -5.83
N ASN A 94 12.34 17.71 -7.04
CA ASN A 94 13.12 17.81 -8.30
C ASN A 94 12.34 18.60 -9.38
N THR A 95 12.97 18.80 -10.53
CA THR A 95 12.50 19.54 -11.71
C THR A 95 11.16 19.04 -12.28
N ILE A 96 10.44 19.96 -12.93
CA ILE A 96 9.01 19.89 -13.32
C ILE A 96 8.67 18.64 -14.16
N SER A 97 9.49 18.28 -15.15
CA SER A 97 9.19 17.15 -16.07
C SER A 97 9.37 15.76 -15.47
N ALA A 98 10.16 15.61 -14.39
CA ALA A 98 10.42 14.31 -13.77
C ALA A 98 9.31 13.88 -12.79
N LYS A 99 8.40 14.80 -12.44
CA LYS A 99 7.36 14.57 -11.41
C LYS A 99 6.36 13.51 -11.83
N ASP A 100 5.70 13.68 -12.98
CA ASP A 100 4.66 12.75 -13.43
C ASP A 100 5.21 11.32 -13.62
N THR A 101 6.43 11.20 -14.17
CA THR A 101 7.07 9.90 -14.40
C THR A 101 7.39 9.19 -13.08
N LEU A 102 7.97 9.93 -12.11
CA LEU A 102 8.27 9.36 -10.80
C LEU A 102 6.98 8.96 -10.07
N SER A 103 5.92 9.74 -10.17
CA SER A 103 4.66 9.47 -9.48
C SER A 103 3.93 8.28 -10.06
N ASN A 104 3.95 8.11 -11.37
CA ASN A 104 3.46 6.89 -12.02
C ASN A 104 4.27 5.67 -11.57
N SER A 105 5.61 5.80 -11.47
CA SER A 105 6.47 4.73 -10.97
C SER A 105 6.16 4.40 -9.50
N THR A 106 5.99 5.40 -8.65
CA THR A 106 5.66 5.23 -7.24
C THR A 106 4.28 4.61 -7.06
N LEU A 107 3.27 5.03 -7.82
CA LEU A 107 1.93 4.41 -7.80
C LEU A 107 1.98 2.95 -8.26
N THR A 108 2.75 2.65 -9.31
CA THR A 108 2.91 1.28 -9.82
C THR A 108 3.56 0.38 -8.77
N GLU A 109 4.66 0.81 -8.16
CA GLU A 109 5.31 0.04 -7.10
C GLU A 109 4.41 -0.06 -5.86
N PHE A 110 3.69 1.01 -5.51
CA PHE A 110 2.78 1.02 -4.37
C PHE A 110 1.67 -0.03 -4.52
N VAL A 111 1.00 -0.08 -5.67
CA VAL A 111 -0.05 -1.08 -5.93
C VAL A 111 0.51 -2.50 -5.87
N LYS A 112 1.70 -2.71 -6.42
CA LYS A 112 2.40 -3.99 -6.34
C LYS A 112 2.71 -4.39 -4.89
N THR A 113 3.20 -3.46 -4.07
CA THR A 113 3.46 -3.69 -2.64
C THR A 113 2.18 -4.02 -1.87
N VAL A 114 1.09 -3.28 -2.11
CA VAL A 114 -0.20 -3.49 -1.43
C VAL A 114 -0.81 -4.83 -1.82
N ASN A 115 -0.64 -5.26 -3.07
CA ASN A 115 -1.17 -6.53 -3.57
C ASN A 115 -0.69 -7.72 -2.76
N ASN A 116 0.55 -7.70 -2.24
CA ASN A 116 1.08 -8.75 -1.36
C ASN A 116 0.25 -8.98 -0.09
N PHE A 117 -0.59 -8.03 0.33
CA PHE A 117 -1.43 -8.19 1.53
C PHE A 117 -2.85 -8.66 1.22
N VAL A 118 -3.23 -8.76 -0.05
CA VAL A 118 -4.60 -9.16 -0.45
C VAL A 118 -4.61 -10.27 -1.49
N GLN A 119 -3.43 -10.79 -1.87
CA GLN A 119 -3.34 -11.99 -2.69
C GLN A 119 -4.08 -13.14 -2.05
N ARG A 120 -4.70 -13.97 -2.87
CA ARG A 120 -5.56 -15.06 -2.43
C ARG A 120 -4.89 -16.03 -1.44
N ASP A 121 -3.60 -16.29 -1.60
CA ASP A 121 -2.81 -17.14 -0.71
C ASP A 121 -2.60 -16.52 0.68
N THR A 122 -2.67 -15.19 0.82
CA THR A 122 -2.59 -14.51 2.12
C THR A 122 -3.85 -14.63 2.96
N PHE A 123 -4.99 -15.05 2.40
CA PHE A 123 -6.25 -15.15 3.15
C PHE A 123 -6.14 -16.10 4.33
N VAL A 124 -5.35 -17.17 4.21
CA VAL A 124 -5.11 -18.12 5.33
C VAL A 124 -4.38 -17.46 6.50
N VAL A 125 -3.62 -16.39 6.26
CA VAL A 125 -2.94 -15.61 7.30
C VAL A 125 -3.93 -14.66 7.96
N TRP A 126 -4.73 -13.95 7.16
CA TRP A 126 -5.84 -13.13 7.65
C TRP A 126 -6.84 -13.95 8.48
N ASP A 127 -7.03 -15.21 8.11
CA ASP A 127 -7.93 -16.13 8.80
C ASP A 127 -7.51 -16.46 10.23
N LYS A 128 -6.23 -16.31 10.55
CA LYS A 128 -5.69 -16.46 11.91
C LYS A 128 -6.02 -15.27 12.81
N LEU A 129 -6.34 -14.11 12.24
CA LEU A 129 -6.78 -12.94 13.01
C LEU A 129 -8.26 -13.09 13.38
N SER A 130 -8.60 -12.67 14.62
CA SER A 130 -9.99 -12.52 15.04
C SER A 130 -10.75 -11.59 14.09
N VAL A 131 -12.07 -11.79 13.96
CA VAL A 131 -12.93 -11.01 13.05
C VAL A 131 -12.75 -9.50 13.24
N ASN A 132 -12.65 -9.04 14.50
CA ASN A 132 -12.45 -7.63 14.80
C ASN A 132 -11.05 -7.13 14.39
N HIS A 133 -9.99 -7.88 14.69
CA HIS A 133 -8.64 -7.49 14.27
C HIS A 133 -8.52 -7.46 12.75
N ARG A 134 -9.05 -8.49 12.07
CA ARG A 134 -9.09 -8.55 10.60
C ARG A 134 -9.80 -7.33 10.02
N ARG A 135 -11.00 -7.01 10.52
CA ARG A 135 -11.75 -5.82 10.07
C ARG A 135 -10.94 -4.54 10.29
N THR A 136 -10.38 -4.34 11.47
CA THR A 136 -9.59 -3.15 11.79
C THR A 136 -8.41 -2.96 10.84
N HIS A 137 -7.64 -4.02 10.59
CA HIS A 137 -6.43 -3.93 9.77
C HIS A 137 -6.74 -3.86 8.27
N LEU A 138 -7.80 -4.53 7.78
CA LEU A 138 -8.28 -4.34 6.40
C LEU A 138 -8.78 -2.90 6.17
N THR A 139 -9.58 -2.34 7.09
CA THR A 139 -10.01 -0.94 7.01
C THR A 139 -8.81 0.00 7.01
N LYS A 140 -7.82 -0.26 7.86
CA LYS A 140 -6.59 0.54 7.88
C LYS A 140 -5.78 0.42 6.59
N LEU A 141 -5.70 -0.77 5.99
CA LEU A 141 -5.05 -0.96 4.70
C LEU A 141 -5.77 -0.14 3.61
N MET A 142 -7.11 -0.24 3.51
CA MET A 142 -7.90 0.54 2.55
C MET A 142 -7.69 2.05 2.73
N HIS A 143 -7.75 2.53 3.97
CA HIS A 143 -7.51 3.95 4.27
C HIS A 143 -6.07 4.36 3.90
N THR A 144 -5.09 3.50 4.15
CA THR A 144 -3.70 3.75 3.77
C THR A 144 -3.53 3.83 2.27
N VAL A 145 -4.19 2.95 1.51
CA VAL A 145 -4.22 2.97 0.04
C VAL A 145 -4.78 4.28 -0.48
N GLU A 146 -5.91 4.72 0.05
CA GLU A 146 -6.54 5.99 -0.32
C GLU A 146 -5.61 7.18 -0.03
N GLN A 147 -5.08 7.28 1.20
CA GLN A 147 -4.22 8.38 1.61
C GLN A 147 -2.91 8.42 0.83
N ALA A 148 -2.22 7.29 0.69
CA ALA A 148 -0.98 7.21 -0.07
C ALA A 148 -1.20 7.56 -1.54
N THR A 149 -2.26 7.05 -2.16
CA THR A 149 -2.61 7.38 -3.55
C THR A 149 -2.82 8.88 -3.71
N LEU A 150 -3.56 9.51 -2.80
CA LEU A 150 -3.77 10.96 -2.80
C LEU A 150 -2.44 11.71 -2.68
N ARG A 151 -1.56 11.31 -1.75
CA ARG A 151 -0.25 11.94 -1.53
C ARG A 151 0.68 11.83 -2.74
N ILE A 152 0.74 10.66 -3.37
CA ILE A 152 1.54 10.47 -4.58
C ILE A 152 0.98 11.33 -5.71
N SER A 153 -0.36 11.35 -5.88
CA SER A 153 -1.03 12.07 -6.96
C SER A 153 -0.93 13.60 -6.87
N GLN A 154 -0.67 14.16 -5.68
CA GLN A 154 -0.47 15.61 -5.48
C GLN A 154 0.72 16.18 -6.27
N SER A 155 1.59 15.33 -6.77
CA SER A 155 2.74 15.72 -7.58
C SER A 155 2.43 15.90 -9.07
N PHE A 156 1.27 15.41 -9.55
CA PHE A 156 0.83 15.62 -10.92
C PHE A 156 0.57 17.10 -11.17
N GLN A 157 0.97 17.57 -12.35
CA GLN A 157 0.87 19.00 -12.68
C GLN A 157 -0.18 19.32 -13.74
N LYS A 158 -0.60 18.30 -14.49
CA LYS A 158 -1.57 18.41 -15.57
C LYS A 158 -2.60 17.32 -15.42
N THR A 159 -3.76 17.50 -16.03
CA THR A 159 -4.78 16.46 -16.11
C THR A 159 -4.18 15.14 -16.57
N THR A 160 -4.30 14.11 -15.74
CA THR A 160 -3.62 12.82 -15.89
C THR A 160 -4.58 11.70 -15.54
N GLU A 161 -4.59 10.67 -16.38
CA GLU A 161 -5.22 9.39 -16.09
C GLU A 161 -4.09 8.37 -15.88
N PHE A 162 -4.12 7.69 -14.74
CA PHE A 162 -3.21 6.59 -14.42
C PHE A 162 -4.05 5.35 -14.11
N ASP A 163 -3.63 4.22 -14.65
CA ASP A 163 -4.27 2.93 -14.47
C ASP A 163 -3.17 1.88 -14.29
N THR A 164 -3.29 1.07 -13.25
CA THR A 164 -2.40 -0.07 -13.02
C THR A 164 -3.17 -1.21 -12.40
N ASN A 165 -2.82 -2.42 -12.85
CA ASN A 165 -3.45 -3.66 -12.42
C ASN A 165 -2.38 -4.58 -11.84
N SER A 166 -2.72 -5.23 -10.74
CA SER A 166 -2.03 -6.37 -10.17
C SER A 166 -2.97 -7.58 -10.14
N THR A 167 -2.56 -8.68 -9.51
CA THR A 167 -3.36 -9.92 -9.53
C THR A 167 -4.71 -9.76 -8.83
N ASP A 168 -4.76 -9.05 -7.71
CA ASP A 168 -5.93 -8.96 -6.84
C ASP A 168 -6.33 -7.50 -6.53
N ILE A 169 -5.62 -6.53 -7.11
CA ILE A 169 -5.89 -5.08 -6.99
C ILE A 169 -5.84 -4.43 -8.37
N ALA A 170 -6.82 -3.57 -8.65
CA ALA A 170 -6.75 -2.58 -9.71
C ALA A 170 -6.81 -1.18 -9.09
N LEU A 171 -6.00 -0.24 -9.60
CA LEU A 171 -6.01 1.15 -9.18
C LEU A 171 -6.13 2.05 -10.40
N LYS A 172 -7.15 2.92 -10.38
CA LYS A 172 -7.33 3.97 -11.36
C LYS A 172 -7.36 5.34 -10.68
N VAL A 173 -6.56 6.26 -11.19
CA VAL A 173 -6.40 7.61 -10.66
C VAL A 173 -6.68 8.62 -11.76
N PHE A 174 -7.54 9.58 -11.46
CA PHE A 174 -7.81 10.74 -12.31
C PHE A 174 -7.38 12.00 -11.57
N PHE A 175 -6.42 12.71 -12.12
CA PHE A 175 -6.01 14.04 -11.68
C PHE A 175 -6.53 15.08 -12.67
N PHE A 176 -7.08 16.18 -12.16
CA PHE A 176 -7.67 17.25 -12.95
C PHE A 176 -6.97 18.59 -12.64
N ASP A 177 -6.37 19.22 -13.65
CA ASP A 177 -5.81 20.57 -13.51
C ASP A 177 -6.93 21.60 -13.63
N SER A 178 -7.44 22.02 -12.47
CA SER A 178 -8.55 22.98 -12.37
C SER A 178 -8.23 24.36 -12.94
N TYR A 179 -6.96 24.75 -13.09
CA TYR A 179 -6.56 26.07 -13.60
C TYR A 179 -6.48 26.11 -15.13
N ASN A 180 -6.07 25.03 -15.78
CA ASN A 180 -6.00 24.95 -17.24
C ASN A 180 -7.22 24.27 -17.89
N MET A 181 -8.16 23.75 -17.10
CA MET A 181 -9.44 23.23 -17.60
C MET A 181 -10.37 24.38 -18.03
N LYS A 182 -10.08 24.96 -19.21
CA LYS A 182 -10.84 26.10 -19.74
C LYS A 182 -12.35 25.86 -19.84
N HIS A 183 -12.82 24.63 -20.08
CA HIS A 183 -14.26 24.38 -20.36
C HIS A 183 -14.84 23.03 -19.90
N ILE A 184 -14.09 22.21 -19.14
CA ILE A 184 -14.57 20.88 -18.74
C ILE A 184 -14.53 20.84 -17.21
N HIS A 185 -15.68 20.96 -16.55
CA HIS A 185 -15.81 20.56 -15.16
C HIS A 185 -16.43 19.17 -15.16
N PRO A 186 -15.64 18.10 -15.00
CA PRO A 186 -16.18 16.75 -14.96
C PRO A 186 -17.07 16.62 -13.72
N HIS A 187 -18.22 15.99 -13.90
CA HIS A 187 -19.08 15.61 -12.77
C HIS A 187 -18.69 14.19 -12.36
N MET A 188 -18.34 14.00 -11.10
CA MET A 188 -18.12 12.69 -10.52
C MET A 188 -19.38 12.29 -9.75
N ASN A 189 -19.91 11.11 -10.06
CA ASN A 189 -20.93 10.47 -9.23
C ASN A 189 -20.40 9.12 -8.76
N MET A 190 -20.63 8.81 -7.48
CA MET A 190 -20.27 7.53 -6.89
C MET A 190 -21.56 6.75 -6.67
N ASP A 191 -21.73 5.63 -7.38
CA ASP A 191 -22.92 4.78 -7.34
C ASP A 191 -22.52 3.35 -6.96
N GLY A 192 -22.62 3.05 -5.65
CA GLY A 192 -22.14 1.79 -5.09
C GLY A 192 -20.66 1.56 -5.38
N ASP A 193 -20.36 0.52 -6.15
CA ASP A 193 -19.01 0.10 -6.52
C ASP A 193 -18.46 0.82 -7.78
N TYR A 194 -19.21 1.77 -8.35
CA TYR A 194 -18.84 2.47 -9.58
C TYR A 194 -18.55 3.96 -9.32
N ILE A 195 -17.42 4.43 -9.89
CA ILE A 195 -17.13 5.86 -10.01
C ILE A 195 -17.40 6.27 -11.46
N ASN A 196 -18.48 7.02 -11.67
CA ASN A 196 -18.84 7.55 -12.97
C ASN A 196 -18.32 8.99 -13.12
N ILE A 197 -17.41 9.20 -14.06
CA ILE A 197 -16.88 10.52 -14.40
C ILE A 197 -17.48 10.96 -15.73
N PHE A 198 -18.32 11.98 -15.70
CA PHE A 198 -18.98 12.52 -16.87
C PHE A 198 -18.27 13.78 -17.35
N PRO A 199 -17.79 13.84 -18.61
CA PRO A 199 -17.46 15.12 -19.21
C PRO A 199 -18.75 15.96 -19.27
N LYS A 200 -18.67 17.25 -18.93
CA LYS A 200 -19.83 18.17 -19.00
C LYS A 200 -20.48 18.01 -20.38
N ARG A 201 -21.79 17.72 -20.43
CA ARG A 201 -22.55 17.78 -21.70
C ARG A 201 -22.28 19.14 -22.31
N LYS A 202 -21.76 19.19 -23.54
CA LYS A 202 -21.91 20.39 -24.36
C LYS A 202 -23.40 20.71 -24.29
N ALA A 203 -23.76 21.91 -23.82
CA ALA A 203 -25.09 22.44 -24.11
C ALA A 203 -25.30 22.17 -25.60
N ALA A 204 -26.41 21.52 -25.95
CA ALA A 204 -26.77 21.32 -27.34
C ALA A 204 -26.50 22.64 -28.05
N TYR A 205 -25.85 22.57 -29.22
CA TYR A 205 -25.77 23.69 -30.13
C TYR A 205 -27.09 24.45 -30.03
N ASP A 206 -27.05 25.70 -29.55
CA ASP A 206 -28.10 26.65 -29.85
C ASP A 206 -27.98 26.88 -31.36
N SER A 207 -28.54 25.94 -32.11
CA SER A 207 -28.89 26.06 -33.50
C SER A 207 -30.04 27.05 -33.55
N ASN A 208 -29.74 28.33 -33.35
CA ASN A 208 -30.56 29.45 -33.76
C ASN A 208 -29.62 30.56 -34.22
N GLY A 209 -28.85 30.25 -35.27
CA GLY A 209 -28.51 31.25 -36.25
C GLY A 209 -29.59 31.26 -37.32
N HIS A 210 -30.30 32.38 -37.47
CA HIS A 210 -30.55 32.99 -38.78
C HIS A 210 -31.04 34.43 -38.63
N ARG A 211 -30.20 35.33 -39.20
CA ARG A 211 -30.47 36.68 -39.72
C ARG A 211 -31.11 37.73 -38.82
#